data_AF-M5FZK4-F1
#
_entry.id   AF-M5FZK4-F1
#
_cell.length_a   1.000
_cell.length_b   1.000
_cell.length_c   1.000
_cell.angle_alpha   90.00
_cell.angle_beta   90.00
_cell.angle_gamma   90.00
#
_symmetry.space_group_name_H-M   'P 1'
#
loop_
_entity.id
_entity.type
_entity.pdbx_description
1 polymer ?
#
loop_
_entity_poly.entity_id
_entity_poly.type
_entity_poly.pdbx_seq_one_letter_code
_entity_poly.pdbx_strand_id
1 'polypeptide(L)'
;MSAPRRYWIMLALASCTVVSLGMNSISMRDRQRSERTILTTQQSVLRELNIRYRRGERVPENEEARLLRLANIRVNKKEEQKTTVMQAIFGRQPTPADEAKELEKLKQFWEEALREDESQKSTLP
;
A
#
# COMPACT_ATOMS: atom_id res chain seq x y z
N MET A 1 -12.62 41.32 9.48
CA MET A 1 -13.00 40.27 8.51
C MET A 1 -11.81 39.34 8.30
N SER A 2 -11.77 38.20 8.97
CA SER A 2 -10.64 37.24 8.96
C SER A 2 -11.12 35.80 8.74
N ALA A 3 -12.07 35.63 7.82
CA ALA A 3 -12.69 34.36 7.46
C ALA A 3 -11.92 33.46 6.46
N PRO A 4 -11.18 33.98 5.45
CA PRO A 4 -10.67 33.11 4.38
C PRO A 4 -9.57 32.18 4.86
N ARG A 5 -8.65 32.64 5.72
CA ARG A 5 -7.56 31.80 6.25
C ARG A 5 -8.06 30.59 7.06
N ARG A 6 -9.11 30.76 7.87
CA ARG A 6 -9.69 29.66 8.66
C ARG A 6 -10.34 28.59 7.76
N TYR A 7 -10.99 29.02 6.68
CA TYR A 7 -11.58 28.12 5.69
C TYR A 7 -10.52 27.28 4.98
N TRP A 8 -9.42 27.90 4.51
CA TRP A 8 -8.33 27.19 3.84
C TRP A 8 -7.61 26.21 4.77
N ILE A 9 -7.39 26.58 6.04
CA ILE A 9 -6.81 25.68 7.05
C ILE A 9 -7.71 24.48 7.30
N MET A 10 -9.02 24.70 7.47
CA MET A 10 -10.00 23.62 7.67
C MET A 10 -10.09 22.71 6.43
N LEU A 11 -10.03 23.28 5.23
CA LEU A 11 -10.04 22.52 3.98
C LEU A 11 -8.76 21.68 3.82
N ALA A 12 -7.60 22.22 4.15
CA ALA A 12 -6.33 21.50 4.11
C ALA A 12 -6.27 20.36 5.15
N LEU A 13 -6.81 20.57 6.35
CA LEU A 13 -6.95 19.52 7.36
C LEU A 13 -7.95 18.44 6.93
N ALA A 14 -9.09 18.84 6.35
CA ALA A 14 -10.10 17.90 5.87
C ALA A 14 -9.57 17.07 4.68
N SER A 15 -8.87 17.69 3.72
CA SER A 15 -8.27 16.96 2.61
C SER A 15 -7.18 16.00 3.08
N CYS A 16 -6.33 16.41 4.02
CA CYS A 16 -5.30 15.56 4.59
C CYS A 16 -5.89 14.34 5.33
N THR A 17 -6.93 14.54 6.14
CA THR A 17 -7.58 13.44 6.86
C THR A 17 -8.27 12.45 5.92
N VAL A 18 -8.96 12.93 4.87
CA VAL A 18 -9.59 12.07 3.85
C VAL A 18 -8.55 11.27 3.07
N VAL A 19 -7.45 11.90 2.64
CA VAL A 19 -6.36 11.20 1.93
C VAL A 19 -5.70 10.16 2.84
N SER A 20 -5.40 10.52 4.09
CA SER A 20 -4.81 9.60 5.08
C SER A 20 -5.72 8.38 5.33
N LEU A 21 -7.03 8.61 5.49
CA LEU A 21 -8.01 7.54 5.65
C LEU A 21 -8.08 6.65 4.39
N GLY A 22 -8.07 7.26 3.21
CA GLY A 22 -8.05 6.56 1.93
C GLY A 22 -6.83 5.65 1.79
N MET A 23 -5.63 6.18 2.08
CA MET A 23 -4.39 5.40 2.04
C MET A 23 -4.38 4.27 3.07
N ASN A 24 -4.86 4.52 4.29
CA ASN A 24 -4.96 3.48 5.30
C ASN A 24 -5.95 2.37 4.89
N SER A 25 -7.10 2.74 4.32
CA SER A 25 -8.07 1.76 3.80
C SER A 25 -7.49 0.89 2.69
N ILE A 26 -6.74 1.48 1.76
CA ILE A 26 -6.07 0.77 0.69
C ILE A 26 -5.00 -0.18 1.26
N SER A 27 -4.14 0.31 2.16
CA SER A 27 -3.11 -0.50 2.82
C SER A 27 -3.71 -1.70 3.57
N MET A 28 -4.83 -1.49 4.27
CA MET A 28 -5.54 -2.58 4.95
C MET A 28 -6.12 -3.59 3.98
N ARG A 29 -6.66 -3.16 2.84
CA ARG A 29 -7.17 -4.08 1.79
C ARG A 29 -6.05 -4.93 1.19
N ASP A 30 -4.89 -4.34 0.92
CA ASP A 30 -3.77 -5.07 0.35
C ASP A 30 -3.19 -6.09 1.33
N ARG A 31 -3.10 -5.72 2.61
CA ARG A 31 -2.76 -6.66 3.68
C ARG A 31 -3.76 -7.81 3.79
N GLN A 32 -5.06 -7.52 3.76
CA GLN A 32 -6.08 -8.57 3.80
C GLN A 32 -6.02 -9.48 2.56
N ARG A 33 -5.72 -8.94 1.37
CA ARG A 33 -5.55 -9.73 0.15
C ARG A 33 -4.34 -10.65 0.26
N SER A 34 -3.20 -10.17 0.74
CA SER A 34 -2.00 -11.00 0.90
C SER A 34 -2.23 -12.12 1.93
N GLU A 35 -2.85 -11.80 3.07
CA GLU A 35 -3.24 -12.78 4.10
C GLU A 35 -4.20 -13.84 3.52
N ARG A 36 -5.21 -13.43 2.74
CA ARG A 36 -6.11 -14.37 2.05
C ARG A 36 -5.37 -15.27 1.08
N THR A 37 -4.48 -14.75 0.25
CA THR A 37 -3.69 -15.57 -0.68
C THR A 37 -2.87 -16.62 0.09
N ILE A 38 -2.18 -16.22 1.15
CA ILE A 38 -1.41 -17.16 1.99
C ILE A 38 -2.32 -18.26 2.55
N LEU A 39 -3.43 -17.89 3.20
CA LEU A 39 -4.36 -18.86 3.78
C LEU A 39 -4.95 -19.80 2.72
N THR A 40 -5.32 -19.29 1.55
CA THR A 40 -5.86 -20.13 0.45
C THR A 40 -4.82 -21.11 -0.08
N THR A 41 -3.55 -20.70 -0.23
CA THR A 41 -2.46 -21.60 -0.65
C THR A 41 -2.16 -22.67 0.39
N GLN A 42 -2.14 -22.31 1.67
CA GLN A 42 -2.01 -23.28 2.76
C GLN A 42 -3.15 -24.28 2.76
N GLN A 43 -4.39 -23.79 2.63
CA GLN A 43 -5.58 -24.63 2.58
C GLN A 43 -5.55 -25.56 1.37
N SER A 44 -5.14 -25.10 0.18
CA SER A 44 -5.08 -25.94 -1.02
C SER A 44 -4.05 -27.06 -0.88
N VAL A 45 -2.84 -26.73 -0.41
CA VAL A 45 -1.76 -27.73 -0.20
C VAL A 45 -2.16 -28.75 0.86
N LEU A 46 -2.69 -28.30 2.00
CA LEU A 46 -3.13 -29.20 3.06
C LEU A 46 -4.31 -30.08 2.62
N ARG A 47 -5.25 -29.54 1.83
CA ARG A 47 -6.37 -30.31 1.30
C ARG A 47 -5.90 -31.37 0.32
N GLU A 48 -4.95 -31.04 -0.55
CA GLU A 48 -4.36 -31.99 -1.49
C GLU A 48 -3.65 -33.13 -0.74
N LEU A 49 -2.79 -32.80 0.24
CA LEU A 49 -2.14 -33.79 1.10
C LEU A 49 -3.16 -34.69 1.80
N ASN A 50 -4.20 -34.11 2.41
CA ASN A 50 -5.25 -34.87 3.10
C ASN A 50 -5.95 -35.86 2.16
N ILE A 51 -6.25 -35.44 0.92
CA ILE A 51 -6.87 -36.31 -0.09
C ILE A 51 -5.93 -37.48 -0.44
N ARG A 52 -4.64 -37.23 -0.65
CA ARG A 52 -3.65 -38.27 -0.96
C ARG A 52 -3.51 -39.27 0.20
N TYR A 53 -3.43 -38.81 1.45
CA TYR A 53 -3.41 -39.69 2.62
C TYR A 53 -4.68 -40.54 2.75
N ARG A 54 -5.87 -39.95 2.49
CA ARG A 54 -7.14 -40.70 2.52
C ARG A 54 -7.23 -41.76 1.42
N ARG A 55 -6.55 -41.56 0.29
CA ARG A 55 -6.45 -42.54 -0.80
C ARG A 55 -5.44 -43.66 -0.51
N GLY A 56 -4.69 -43.56 0.59
CA GLY A 56 -3.61 -44.50 0.91
C GLY A 56 -2.37 -44.32 0.02
N GLU A 57 -2.26 -43.19 -0.70
CA GLU A 57 -1.06 -42.88 -1.46
C GLU A 57 0.11 -42.62 -0.51
N ARG A 58 1.25 -43.29 -0.74
CA ARG A 58 2.45 -43.11 0.07
C ARG A 58 3.17 -41.85 -0.42
N VAL A 59 2.88 -40.72 0.23
CA VAL A 59 3.59 -39.46 -0.01
C VAL A 59 5.02 -39.59 0.55
N PRO A 60 6.08 -39.40 -0.25
CA PRO A 60 7.44 -39.41 0.26
C PRO A 60 7.66 -38.26 1.25
N GLU A 61 8.36 -38.51 2.35
CA GLU A 61 8.64 -37.49 3.39
C GLU A 61 9.28 -36.22 2.81
N ASN A 62 10.10 -36.37 1.76
CA ASN A 62 10.72 -35.25 1.04
C ASN A 62 9.69 -34.37 0.31
N GLU A 63 8.66 -34.96 -0.25
CA GLU A 63 7.60 -34.25 -0.98
C GLU A 63 6.65 -33.57 0.01
N GLU A 64 6.29 -34.24 1.10
CA GLU A 64 5.53 -33.66 2.20
C GLU A 64 6.24 -32.45 2.80
N ALA A 65 7.52 -32.60 3.16
CA ALA A 65 8.32 -31.50 3.71
C ALA A 65 8.46 -30.34 2.71
N ARG A 66 8.56 -30.63 1.40
CA ARG A 66 8.61 -29.62 0.35
C ARG A 66 7.27 -28.89 0.21
N LEU A 67 6.15 -29.60 0.25
CA LEU A 67 4.80 -29.02 0.15
C LEU A 67 4.47 -28.18 1.38
N LEU A 68 4.80 -28.67 2.58
CA LEU A 68 4.67 -27.90 3.82
C LEU A 68 5.58 -26.68 3.82
N ARG A 69 6.81 -26.79 3.27
CA ARG A 69 7.65 -25.62 3.03
C ARG A 69 7.02 -24.66 2.04
N LEU A 70 6.45 -25.11 0.92
CA LEU A 70 5.77 -24.23 -0.04
C LEU A 70 4.56 -23.52 0.57
N ALA A 71 3.82 -24.19 1.45
CA ALA A 71 2.71 -23.62 2.22
C ALA A 71 3.19 -22.66 3.33
N ASN A 72 4.36 -22.93 3.93
CA ASN A 72 4.99 -22.11 4.98
C ASN A 72 5.97 -21.07 4.45
N ILE A 73 6.29 -21.06 3.15
CA ILE A 73 6.82 -19.89 2.47
C ILE A 73 5.67 -18.90 2.59
N ARG A 74 5.70 -18.13 3.69
CA ARG A 74 5.22 -16.76 3.73
C ARG A 74 5.70 -16.22 2.40
N VAL A 75 4.76 -16.07 1.45
CA VAL A 75 5.02 -15.55 0.11
C VAL A 75 6.12 -14.54 0.32
N ASN A 76 7.28 -14.89 -0.24
CA ASN A 76 8.54 -14.25 0.07
C ASN A 76 8.25 -12.77 0.23
N LYS A 77 8.75 -12.18 1.31
CA LYS A 77 8.74 -10.78 1.72
C LYS A 77 9.32 -9.89 0.59
N LYS A 78 8.80 -10.06 -0.61
CA LYS A 78 8.97 -9.26 -1.80
C LYS A 78 8.18 -8.05 -1.39
N GLU A 79 8.94 -7.14 -0.77
CA GLU A 79 8.62 -5.75 -0.53
C GLU A 79 7.15 -5.52 -0.84
N GLU A 80 6.30 -5.61 0.18
CA GLU A 80 4.94 -5.10 0.06
C GLU A 80 5.12 -3.74 -0.60
N GLN A 81 4.81 -3.65 -1.89
CA GLN A 81 4.80 -2.40 -2.61
C GLN A 81 3.66 -1.66 -1.94
N LYS A 82 3.99 -0.97 -0.84
CA LYS A 82 3.09 -0.09 -0.13
C LYS A 82 2.53 0.78 -1.22
N THR A 83 1.22 0.70 -1.44
CA THR A 83 0.51 1.56 -2.38
C THR A 83 0.99 2.99 -2.15
N THR A 84 1.81 3.47 -3.06
CA THR A 84 2.36 4.82 -2.99
C THR A 84 1.19 5.79 -3.16
N VAL A 85 1.37 7.01 -2.66
CA VAL A 85 0.40 8.10 -2.83
C VAL A 85 -0.06 8.20 -4.29
N MET A 86 0.86 7.99 -5.24
CA MET A 86 0.57 7.96 -6.67
C MET A 86 -0.38 6.83 -7.09
N GLN A 87 -0.19 5.61 -6.60
CA GLN A 87 -1.11 4.51 -6.89
C GLN A 87 -2.49 4.76 -6.28
N ALA A 88 -2.55 5.38 -5.09
CA ALA A 88 -3.80 5.71 -4.42
C ALA A 88 -4.59 6.83 -5.12
N ILE A 89 -3.91 7.83 -5.68
CA ILE A 89 -4.55 9.00 -6.32
C ILE A 89 -4.78 8.78 -7.82
N PHE A 90 -3.83 8.17 -8.53
CA PHE A 90 -3.82 8.09 -10.00
C PHE A 90 -4.05 6.67 -10.55
N GLY A 91 -4.11 5.64 -9.69
CA GLY A 91 -4.46 4.26 -10.10
C GLY A 91 -3.44 3.55 -10.99
N ARG A 92 -2.27 4.15 -11.24
CA ARG A 92 -1.18 3.56 -12.04
C ARG A 92 -0.13 2.96 -11.10
N GLN A 93 0.48 1.83 -11.48
CA GLN A 93 1.70 1.35 -10.83
C GLN A 93 2.90 2.12 -11.43
N PRO A 94 3.50 3.09 -10.73
CA PRO A 94 4.69 3.76 -11.20
C PRO A 94 5.90 2.82 -11.09
N THR A 95 6.86 2.97 -11.99
CA THR A 95 8.17 2.33 -11.81
C THR A 95 8.95 3.10 -10.72
N PRO A 96 9.88 2.47 -9.97
CA PRO A 96 10.59 3.13 -8.87
C PRO A 96 11.41 4.37 -9.31
N ALA A 97 11.78 4.44 -10.60
CA ALA A 97 12.43 5.61 -11.18
C ALA A 97 11.48 6.79 -11.43
N ASP A 98 10.19 6.50 -11.67
CA ASP A 98 9.16 7.52 -11.89
C ASP A 98 8.69 8.13 -10.57
N GLU A 99 8.61 7.33 -9.51
CA GLU A 99 8.22 7.80 -8.17
C GLU A 99 9.16 8.88 -7.62
N ALA A 100 10.48 8.72 -7.81
CA ALA A 100 11.46 9.70 -7.35
C ALA A 100 11.30 11.05 -8.06
N LYS A 101 11.09 11.02 -9.39
CA LYS A 101 10.91 12.23 -10.20
C LYS A 101 9.60 12.95 -9.89
N GLU A 102 8.54 12.20 -9.62
CA GLU A 102 7.23 12.77 -9.29
C GLU A 102 7.20 13.31 -7.86
N LEU A 103 7.89 12.66 -6.91
CA LEU A 103 8.09 13.20 -5.56
C LEU A 103 8.92 14.49 -5.58
N GLU A 104 9.93 14.60 -6.43
CA GLU A 104 10.68 15.84 -6.63
C GLU A 104 9.81 16.96 -7.18
N LYS A 105 8.97 16.67 -8.20
CA LYS A 105 8.01 17.64 -8.74
C LYS A 105 7.00 18.09 -7.69
N LEU A 106 6.49 17.17 -6.88
CA LEU A 106 5.57 17.49 -5.80
C LEU A 106 6.25 18.37 -4.74
N LYS A 107 7.49 18.05 -4.34
CA LYS A 107 8.27 18.89 -3.42
C LYS A 107 8.47 20.29 -3.96
N GLN A 108 8.84 20.43 -5.24
CA GLN A 108 9.00 21.73 -5.89
C GLN A 108 7.68 22.52 -5.90
N PHE A 109 6.57 21.87 -6.24
CA PHE A 109 5.25 22.51 -6.21
C PHE A 109 4.87 23.00 -4.81
N TRP A 110 5.16 22.21 -3.77
CA TRP A 110 4.92 22.61 -2.39
C TRP A 110 5.84 23.74 -1.92
N GLU A 111 7.11 23.74 -2.32
CA GLU A 111 8.06 24.81 -2.01
C GLU A 111 7.71 26.12 -2.72
N GLU A 112 7.27 26.05 -3.98
CA GLU A 112 6.77 27.21 -4.74
C GLU A 112 5.52 27.78 -4.10
N ALA A 113 4.54 26.94 -3.76
CA ALA A 113 3.33 27.37 -3.05
C ALA A 113 3.65 27.98 -1.66
N LEU A 114 4.66 27.46 -0.95
CA LEU A 114 5.11 28.03 0.33
C LEU A 114 5.72 29.43 0.14
N ARG A 115 6.58 29.61 -0.88
CA ARG A 115 7.18 30.91 -1.20
C ARG A 115 6.14 31.93 -1.65
N GLU A 116 5.16 31.51 -2.43
CA GLU A 116 4.06 32.38 -2.84
C GLU A 116 3.25 32.87 -1.62
N ASP A 117 2.93 31.99 -0.66
CA ASP A 117 2.23 32.38 0.58
C ASP A 117 3.08 33.30 1.48
N GLU A 118 4.40 33.12 1.52
CA GLU A 118 5.33 34.02 2.23
C GLU A 118 5.42 35.40 1.55
N SER A 119 5.47 35.44 0.23
CA SER A 119 5.48 36.69 -0.54
C SER A 119 4.18 37.48 -0.38
N GLN A 120 3.04 36.79 -0.34
CA GLN A 120 1.72 37.39 -0.09
C GLN A 120 1.55 37.87 1.36
N LYS A 121 2.20 37.23 2.35
CA LYS A 121 2.25 37.74 3.74
C LYS A 121 3.09 39.00 3.88
N SER A 122 4.13 39.17 3.07
CA SER A 122 5.01 40.36 3.10
C SER A 122 4.41 41.61 2.42
N THR A 123 3.35 41.44 1.64
CA THR A 123 2.69 42.50 0.86
C THR A 123 1.35 42.95 1.42
N LEU A 124 0.92 42.41 2.57
CA LEU A 124 -0.20 42.93 3.35
C LEU A 124 0.34 43.92 4.42
N PRO A 125 -0.17 45.16 4.50
CA PRO A 125 0.22 46.14 5.53
C PRO A 125 -0.16 45.71 6.95
#